data_AF-A0A6G1MC06-F1
#
_entry.id   AF-A0A6G1MC06-F1
#
_cell.length_a   1.000
_cell.length_b   1.000
_cell.length_c   1.000
_cell.angle_alpha   90.00
_cell.angle_beta   90.00
_cell.angle_gamma   90.00
#
_symmetry.space_group_name_H-M   'P 1'
#
loop_
_entity.id
_entity.type
_entity.pdbx_description
1 polymer ?
#
loop_
_entity_poly.entity_id
_entity_poly.type
_entity_poly.pdbx_seq_one_letter_code
_entity_poly.pdbx_strand_id
1 'polypeptide(L)'
;MSPIKRVTLFKIPNEADQDAILEQYKTVKQNALKDGKPYILSVSAGKTIAKDDPRSKGFNLFAISVFASIEDMNFYDTECGAHKALKAVAAGKIEDIMTVYSESVTED
;
A
#
# COMPACT_ATOMS: atom_id res chain seq x y z
N MET A 1 -12.15 -11.98 14.70
CA MET A 1 -10.97 -11.12 14.88
C MET A 1 -11.16 -9.93 13.97
N SER A 2 -10.90 -8.72 14.45
CA SER A 2 -11.08 -7.52 13.63
C SER A 2 -10.07 -7.49 12.48
N PRO A 3 -10.47 -7.07 11.27
CA PRO A 3 -9.53 -6.90 10.16
C PRO A 3 -8.40 -5.91 10.50
N ILE A 4 -7.22 -6.16 9.93
CA ILE A 4 -6.08 -5.25 10.02
C ILE A 4 -6.13 -4.27 8.86
N LYS A 5 -6.27 -2.97 9.17
CA LYS A 5 -6.13 -1.89 8.19
C LYS A 5 -4.71 -1.34 8.26
N ARG A 6 -3.98 -1.43 7.15
CA ARG A 6 -2.64 -0.86 6.96
C ARG A 6 -2.75 0.33 6.02
N VAL A 7 -2.24 1.47 6.45
CA VAL A 7 -2.15 2.71 5.66
C VAL A 7 -0.69 2.99 5.39
N THR A 8 -0.35 3.32 4.15
CA THR A 8 0.98 3.77 3.76
C THR A 8 0.88 5.04 2.94
N LEU A 9 1.68 6.03 3.32
CA LEU A 9 1.85 7.27 2.59
C LEU A 9 3.25 7.31 2.00
N PHE A 10 3.36 7.80 0.77
CA PHE A 10 4.63 7.95 0.07
C PHE A 10 4.83 9.40 -0.34
N LYS A 11 6.07 9.87 -0.24
CA LYS A 11 6.55 11.11 -0.83
C LYS A 11 7.49 10.73 -1.98
N ILE A 12 7.04 10.99 -3.20
CA ILE A 12 7.75 10.63 -4.43
C ILE A 12 7.88 11.90 -5.30
N PRO A 13 9.09 12.46 -5.47
CA PRO A 13 9.26 13.76 -6.13
C PRO A 13 8.81 13.79 -7.60
N ASN A 14 8.99 12.69 -8.32
CA ASN A 14 8.72 12.60 -9.76
C ASN A 14 7.32 12.06 -10.04
N GLU A 15 6.51 12.76 -10.84
CA GLU A 15 5.14 12.34 -11.17
C GLU A 15 5.07 11.06 -12.01
N ALA A 16 6.01 10.84 -12.93
CA ALA A 16 6.05 9.63 -13.74
C ALA A 16 6.35 8.40 -12.86
N ASP A 17 7.15 8.56 -11.81
CA ASP A 17 7.38 7.51 -10.82
C ASP A 17 6.14 7.24 -9.98
N GLN A 18 5.38 8.28 -9.63
CA GLN A 18 4.09 8.09 -8.97
C GLN A 18 3.13 7.26 -9.82
N ASP A 19 3.04 7.56 -11.11
CA ASP A 19 2.17 6.83 -12.05
C ASP A 19 2.62 5.37 -12.23
N ALA A 20 3.93 5.13 -12.36
CA ALA A 20 4.47 3.77 -12.46
C ALA A 20 4.16 2.92 -11.21
N ILE A 21 4.21 3.52 -10.02
CA ILE A 21 3.88 2.83 -8.76
C ILE A 21 2.38 2.55 -8.68
N LEU A 22 1.52 3.51 -9.04
CA LEU A 22 0.07 3.32 -9.03
C LEU A 22 -0.40 2.28 -10.08
N GLU A 23 0.26 2.20 -11.22
CA GLU A 23 -0.03 1.15 -12.21
C GLU A 23 0.21 -0.25 -11.62
N GLN A 24 1.27 -0.44 -10.85
CA GLN A 24 1.51 -1.70 -10.16
C GLN A 24 0.42 -2.02 -9.14
N TYR A 25 -0.05 -1.03 -8.37
CA TYR A 25 -1.14 -1.23 -7.39
C TYR A 25 -2.43 -1.78 -8.00
N LYS A 26 -2.73 -1.49 -9.28
CA LYS A 26 -3.91 -2.05 -9.97
C LYS A 26 -3.90 -3.58 -10.04
N THR A 27 -2.71 -4.19 -10.02
CA THR A 27 -2.53 -5.65 -10.15
C THR A 27 -2.26 -6.35 -8.82
N VAL A 28 -1.85 -5.61 -7.77
CA VAL A 28 -1.46 -6.19 -6.46
C VAL A 28 -2.56 -7.07 -5.89
N LYS A 29 -3.82 -6.63 -5.88
CA LYS A 29 -4.93 -7.44 -5.32
C LYS A 29 -5.13 -8.76 -6.07
N GLN A 30 -4.90 -8.77 -7.39
CA GLN A 30 -5.07 -9.97 -8.23
C GLN A 30 -3.88 -10.94 -8.08
N ASN A 31 -2.68 -10.39 -7.95
CA ASN A 31 -1.43 -11.15 -7.95
C ASN A 31 -0.94 -11.53 -6.55
N ALA A 32 -1.46 -10.89 -5.50
CA ALA A 32 -1.12 -11.21 -4.11
C ALA A 32 -1.84 -12.49 -3.67
N LEU A 33 -1.17 -13.62 -3.91
CA LEU A 33 -1.64 -14.95 -3.53
C LEU A 33 -0.81 -15.51 -2.38
N LYS A 34 -1.49 -16.11 -1.40
CA LYS A 34 -0.92 -16.94 -0.33
C LYS A 34 -1.47 -18.34 -0.54
N ASP A 35 -0.60 -19.32 -0.74
CA ASP A 35 -0.97 -20.69 -1.12
C ASP A 35 -1.88 -20.77 -2.36
N GLY A 36 -1.63 -19.89 -3.34
CA GLY A 36 -2.41 -19.81 -4.58
C GLY A 36 -3.78 -19.13 -4.46
N LYS A 37 -4.15 -18.59 -3.29
CA LYS A 37 -5.43 -17.93 -3.05
C LYS A 37 -5.26 -16.44 -2.70
N PRO A 38 -6.15 -15.54 -3.16
CA PRO A 38 -6.15 -14.16 -2.71
C PRO A 38 -6.40 -14.08 -1.20
N TYR A 39 -5.59 -13.30 -0.50
CA TYR A 39 -5.68 -13.12 0.97
C TYR A 39 -5.84 -11.66 1.40
N ILE A 40 -5.64 -10.71 0.48
CA ILE A 40 -5.91 -9.29 0.75
C ILE A 40 -7.40 -9.01 0.53
N LEU A 41 -8.08 -8.55 1.58
CA LEU A 41 -9.51 -8.27 1.54
C LEU A 41 -9.81 -7.07 0.63
N SER A 42 -9.07 -5.99 0.79
CA SER A 42 -9.19 -4.81 -0.05
C SER A 42 -7.87 -4.06 -0.21
N VAL A 43 -7.72 -3.36 -1.33
CA VAL A 43 -6.62 -2.44 -1.61
C VAL A 43 -7.22 -1.18 -2.23
N SER A 44 -6.81 -0.01 -1.76
CA SER A 44 -7.11 1.28 -2.35
C SER A 44 -5.83 2.09 -2.43
N ALA A 45 -5.51 2.66 -3.58
CA ALA A 45 -4.32 3.48 -3.77
C ALA A 45 -4.61 4.64 -4.72
N GLY A 46 -3.91 5.76 -4.53
CA GLY A 46 -4.10 6.94 -5.36
C GLY A 46 -3.15 8.07 -5.05
N LYS A 47 -3.16 9.09 -5.93
CA LYS A 47 -2.51 10.38 -5.67
C LYS A 47 -3.30 11.16 -4.64
N THR A 48 -2.60 11.93 -3.81
CA THR A 48 -3.27 12.99 -3.03
C THR A 48 -3.64 14.14 -3.98
N ILE A 49 -4.79 14.78 -3.72
CA ILE A 49 -5.38 15.74 -4.67
C ILE A 49 -4.84 17.17 -4.52
N ALA A 50 -4.17 17.49 -3.42
CA ALA A 50 -3.74 18.85 -3.10
C ALA A 50 -2.21 18.90 -2.94
N LYS A 51 -1.52 19.30 -4.01
CA LYS A 51 -0.04 19.37 -4.07
C LYS A 51 0.57 20.26 -2.99
N ASP A 52 -0.11 21.35 -2.64
CA ASP A 52 0.39 22.37 -1.71
C ASP A 52 -0.37 22.38 -0.37
N ASP A 53 -1.10 21.32 -0.05
CA ASP A 53 -1.78 21.23 1.25
C ASP A 53 -0.77 20.94 2.37
N PRO A 54 -0.58 21.86 3.34
CA PRO A 54 0.41 21.67 4.40
C PRO A 54 0.10 20.47 5.29
N ARG A 55 -1.15 20.02 5.36
CA ARG A 55 -1.56 18.83 6.15
C ARG A 55 -0.96 17.55 5.59
N SER A 56 -0.75 17.49 4.27
CA SER A 56 -0.17 16.34 3.59
C SER A 56 1.32 16.18 3.86
N LYS A 57 2.01 17.21 4.40
CA LYS A 57 3.46 17.17 4.70
C LYS A 57 4.33 16.68 3.53
N GLY A 58 3.90 16.94 2.30
CA GLY A 58 4.56 16.49 1.07
C GLY A 58 4.26 15.04 0.66
N PHE A 59 3.54 14.24 1.44
CA PHE A 59 3.07 12.93 0.99
C PHE A 59 2.07 13.07 -0.15
N ASN A 60 2.38 12.41 -1.27
CA ASN A 60 1.70 12.61 -2.54
C ASN A 60 1.07 11.34 -3.13
N LEU A 61 1.34 10.17 -2.55
CA LEU A 61 0.57 8.94 -2.76
C LEU A 61 0.11 8.33 -1.44
N PHE A 62 -1.01 7.60 -1.50
CA PHE A 62 -1.43 6.70 -0.44
C PHE A 62 -1.71 5.29 -0.96
N ALA A 63 -1.59 4.31 -0.08
CA ALA A 63 -2.12 2.97 -0.23
C ALA A 63 -2.74 2.50 1.09
N ILE A 64 -3.94 1.93 1.02
CA ILE A 64 -4.64 1.30 2.12
C ILE A 64 -4.83 -0.16 1.74
N SER A 65 -4.46 -1.08 2.62
CA SER A 65 -4.70 -2.50 2.45
C SER A 65 -5.38 -3.06 3.69
N VAL A 66 -6.34 -3.95 3.50
CA VAL A 66 -7.06 -4.62 4.58
C VAL A 66 -6.79 -6.12 4.53
N PHE A 67 -6.40 -6.69 5.68
CA PHE A 67 -6.06 -8.10 5.84
C PHE A 67 -6.97 -8.74 6.89
N ALA A 68 -7.20 -10.04 6.78
CA ALA A 68 -8.01 -10.78 7.76
C ALA A 68 -7.29 -10.95 9.11
N SER A 69 -5.96 -10.90 9.12
CA SER A 69 -5.15 -11.04 10.33
C SER A 69 -3.79 -10.34 10.23
N ILE A 70 -3.10 -10.24 11.36
CA ILE A 70 -1.74 -9.69 11.42
C ILE A 70 -0.73 -10.60 10.70
N GLU A 71 -0.93 -11.91 10.71
CA GLU A 71 -0.09 -12.87 9.99
C GLU A 71 -0.18 -12.66 8.47
N ASP A 72 -1.36 -12.35 7.95
CA ASP A 72 -1.55 -12.02 6.54
C ASP A 72 -0.85 -10.71 6.17
N MET A 73 -0.93 -9.69 7.03
CA MET A 73 -0.18 -8.44 6.84
C MET A 73 1.34 -8.69 6.89
N ASN A 74 1.82 -9.50 7.82
CA ASN A 74 3.24 -9.82 7.93
C ASN A 74 3.73 -10.57 6.68
N PHE A 75 2.96 -11.56 6.21
CA PHE A 75 3.25 -12.26 4.96
C PHE A 75 3.28 -11.28 3.77
N TYR A 76 2.36 -10.31 3.73
CA TYR A 76 2.39 -9.25 2.74
C TYR A 76 3.72 -8.48 2.76
N ASP A 77 4.21 -8.08 3.93
CA ASP A 77 5.43 -7.30 4.06
C ASP A 77 6.73 -8.07 3.76
N THR A 78 6.79 -9.37 4.07
CA THR A 78 8.02 -10.18 4.02
C THR A 78 8.11 -11.13 2.83
N GLU A 79 7.00 -11.74 2.44
CA GLU A 79 7.00 -12.93 1.58
C GLU A 79 6.29 -12.73 0.24
N CYS A 80 5.20 -11.94 0.23
CA CYS A 80 4.33 -11.73 -0.92
C CYS A 80 5.08 -11.30 -2.19
N GLY A 81 5.03 -12.13 -3.23
CA GLY A 81 5.68 -11.87 -4.52
C GLY A 81 5.19 -10.59 -5.21
N ALA A 82 3.89 -10.33 -5.18
CA ALA A 82 3.31 -9.11 -5.76
C ALA A 82 3.80 -7.84 -5.05
N HIS A 83 3.91 -7.88 -3.71
CA HIS A 83 4.44 -6.75 -2.96
C HIS A 83 5.95 -6.57 -3.17
N LYS A 84 6.72 -7.65 -3.32
CA LYS A 84 8.14 -7.58 -3.72
C LYS A 84 8.31 -6.92 -5.09
N ALA A 85 7.48 -7.27 -6.07
CA ALA A 85 7.49 -6.64 -7.39
C ALA A 85 7.14 -5.14 -7.30
N LEU A 86 6.13 -4.77 -6.50
CA LEU A 86 5.80 -3.36 -6.24
C LEU A 86 6.97 -2.60 -5.58
N LYS A 87 7.61 -3.19 -4.55
CA LYS A 87 8.80 -2.61 -3.91
C LYS A 87 9.94 -2.40 -4.91
N ALA A 88 10.15 -3.34 -5.84
CA ALA A 88 11.17 -3.20 -6.89
C ALA A 88 10.87 -2.02 -7.83
N VAL A 89 9.61 -1.79 -8.20
CA VAL A 89 9.22 -0.63 -9.03
C VAL A 89 9.39 0.69 -8.29
N ALA A 90 9.21 0.71 -6.97
CA ALA A 90 9.33 1.91 -6.14
C ALA A 90 10.76 2.19 -5.61
N ALA A 91 11.66 1.20 -5.70
CA ALA A 91 13.02 1.30 -5.18
C ALA A 91 13.77 2.48 -5.80
N GLY A 92 14.38 3.31 -4.95
CA GLY A 92 15.15 4.49 -5.36
C GLY A 92 14.32 5.71 -5.77
N LYS A 93 12.98 5.63 -5.75
CA LYS A 93 12.07 6.72 -6.15
C LYS A 93 11.36 7.40 -4.98
N ILE A 94 11.35 6.74 -3.83
CA ILE A 94 10.71 7.21 -2.60
C ILE A 94 11.68 8.14 -1.87
N GLU A 95 11.26 9.37 -1.63
CA GLU A 95 11.96 10.32 -0.74
C GLU A 95 11.64 10.01 0.73
N ASP A 96 10.36 9.77 1.04
CA ASP A 96 9.90 9.44 2.38
C ASP A 96 8.69 8.48 2.34
N ILE A 97 8.55 7.67 3.38
CA ILE A 97 7.48 6.67 3.51
C ILE A 97 7.04 6.58 4.97
N MET A 98 5.72 6.58 5.18
CA MET A 98 5.14 6.33 6.50
C MET A 98 4.13 5.21 6.39
N THR A 99 4.26 4.20 7.25
CA THR A 99 3.31 3.09 7.35
C THR A 99 2.78 3.00 8.78
N VAL A 100 1.46 2.88 8.91
CA VAL A 100 0.77 2.58 10.17
C VAL A 100 -0.24 1.47 9.92
N TYR A 101 -0.56 0.70 10.96
CA TYR A 101 -1.61 -0.31 10.89
C TYR A 101 -2.32 -0.44 12.23
N SER A 102 -3.58 -0.86 12.18
CA SER A 102 -4.39 -1.10 13.37
C SER A 102 -5.43 -2.18 13.11
N GLU A 103 -5.89 -2.82 14.18
CA GLU A 103 -7.19 -3.49 14.20
C GLU A 103 -8.29 -2.43 14.05
N SER A 104 -9.21 -2.66 13.12
CA SER A 104 -10.35 -1.76 12.96
C SER A 104 -11.40 -2.03 14.03
N VAL A 105 -11.92 -0.98 14.65
CA VAL A 105 -13.07 -1.07 15.59
C VAL A 105 -14.40 -0.76 14.92
N THR A 106 -14.40 -0.45 13.62
CA THR A 106 -15.59 -0.04 12.86
C THR A 106 -15.74 -0.74 11.51
N GLU A 107 -14.82 -1.64 11.15
CA GLU A 107 -14.95 -2.47 9.95
C GLU A 107 -15.22 -3.91 10.40
N ASP A 108 -16.26 -4.49 9.83
CA ASP A 108 -16.72 -5.86 10.09
C ASP A 108 -15.85 -6.90 9.36
#